data_AF-A0A844KJC3-F1
#
_entry.id   AF-A0A844KJC3-F1
#
_cell.length_a   1.000
_cell.length_b   1.000
_cell.length_c   1.000
_cell.angle_alpha   90.00
_cell.angle_beta   90.00
_cell.angle_gamma   90.00
#
_symmetry.space_group_name_H-M   'P 1'
#
loop_
_entity.id
_entity.type
_entity.pdbx_description
1 polymer ?
#
loop_
_entity_poly.entity_id
_entity_poly.type
_entity_poly.pdbx_seq_one_letter_code
_entity_poly.pdbx_strand_id
1 'polypeptide(L)'
;MIGERIELWHKEEYHYPAAHGFIPIMVSYIHEDELMHPAMLVVPGGGYRLVSPSEAHLVAMEFYQAGYNVFVLEYTVNPLDEAPLKLQPLKDISRAMRIIRFRSEQLHILSDQIVVCGFSAGGHLCASLCVHGADIEDPDEKYQKFSNKPDAAVLSYPVITTGKYTHKDSFVALYGKNPTRKELEYMSIEKHVTKEMPPCFIWQTATDGTVPVQNSYLLAQKCLEEGVPFAHHVFSEGVHGMSVATEDWLERRGREPYTQEQLRMLAEAILAGETSFPKEMGEELLVKNGIGRTQPPKWTVEQKEEIRKTLKEVQIWPKLAEEWLEKIIDYKGEAR
;
A
#
# COMPACT_ATOMS: atom_id res chain seq x y z
N MET A 1 21.04 1.37 -6.20
CA MET A 1 20.23 1.73 -7.38
C MET A 1 18.81 2.10 -6.95
N ILE A 2 18.39 3.34 -7.20
CA ILE A 2 17.03 3.81 -6.91
C ILE A 2 16.33 4.10 -8.23
N GLY A 3 15.08 3.66 -8.37
CA GLY A 3 14.20 3.99 -9.49
C GLY A 3 14.11 2.92 -10.59
N GLU A 4 14.60 1.69 -10.39
CA GLU A 4 14.39 0.61 -11.38
C GLU A 4 12.90 0.24 -11.41
N ARG A 5 12.28 0.41 -12.58
CA ARG A 5 10.90 0.01 -12.85
C ARG A 5 10.83 -1.48 -13.19
N ILE A 6 10.02 -2.23 -12.46
CA ILE A 6 9.86 -3.68 -12.60
C ILE A 6 8.38 -3.98 -12.88
N GLU A 7 8.05 -4.50 -14.06
CA GLU A 7 6.68 -4.94 -14.38
C GLU A 7 6.35 -6.26 -13.67
N LEU A 8 5.13 -6.37 -13.12
CA LEU A 8 4.70 -7.56 -12.39
C LEU A 8 4.26 -8.70 -13.32
N TRP A 9 3.69 -8.34 -14.46
CA TRP A 9 3.00 -9.25 -15.36
C TRP A 9 3.54 -9.12 -16.77
N HIS A 10 3.60 -10.24 -17.47
CA HIS A 10 3.69 -10.18 -18.92
C HIS A 10 2.36 -9.68 -19.50
N LYS A 11 2.42 -9.02 -20.66
CA LYS A 11 1.23 -8.43 -21.30
C LYS A 11 0.14 -9.46 -21.55
N GLU A 12 0.51 -10.69 -21.81
CA GLU A 12 -0.38 -11.83 -22.06
C GLU A 12 -0.96 -12.45 -20.77
N GLU A 13 -0.49 -12.04 -19.59
CA GLU A 13 -0.98 -12.54 -18.29
C GLU A 13 -2.00 -11.57 -17.65
N TYR A 14 -1.84 -10.27 -17.90
CA TYR A 14 -2.61 -9.23 -17.23
C TYR A 14 -3.83 -8.78 -18.05
N HIS A 15 -5.01 -8.95 -17.45
CA HIS A 15 -6.29 -8.84 -18.17
C HIS A 15 -7.33 -7.97 -17.45
N TYR A 16 -6.92 -6.99 -16.65
CA TYR A 16 -7.89 -6.08 -16.04
C TYR A 16 -8.59 -5.23 -17.12
N PRO A 17 -9.93 -5.26 -17.26
CA PRO A 17 -10.61 -4.65 -18.41
C PRO A 17 -10.45 -3.14 -18.52
N ALA A 18 -10.34 -2.44 -17.39
CA ALA A 18 -10.19 -0.99 -17.31
C ALA A 18 -8.73 -0.57 -17.05
N ALA A 19 -7.78 -1.35 -17.57
CA ALA A 19 -6.35 -1.08 -17.42
C ALA A 19 -5.86 0.06 -18.32
N HIS A 20 -6.48 0.27 -19.49
CA HIS A 20 -6.06 1.29 -20.47
C HIS A 20 -4.57 1.18 -20.84
N GLY A 21 -4.07 -0.06 -20.99
CA GLY A 21 -2.67 -0.35 -21.32
C GLY A 21 -1.70 -0.38 -20.13
N PHE A 22 -2.17 -0.05 -18.92
CA PHE A 22 -1.37 -0.17 -17.70
C PHE A 22 -1.06 -1.62 -17.38
N ILE A 23 0.17 -1.87 -16.91
CA ILE A 23 0.57 -3.10 -16.26
C ILE A 23 1.14 -2.70 -14.88
N PRO A 24 0.68 -3.30 -13.77
CA PRO A 24 1.20 -3.06 -12.44
C PRO A 24 2.72 -3.14 -12.37
N ILE A 25 3.33 -2.26 -11.58
CA ILE A 25 4.79 -2.14 -11.44
C ILE A 25 5.25 -2.06 -9.99
N MET A 26 6.52 -2.40 -9.77
CA MET A 26 7.29 -1.95 -8.62
C MET A 26 8.37 -0.97 -9.06
N VAL A 27 8.70 -0.01 -8.18
CA VAL A 27 9.90 0.81 -8.30
C VAL A 27 10.83 0.50 -7.13
N SER A 28 12.08 0.15 -7.42
CA SER A 28 13.04 -0.33 -6.40
C SER A 28 13.96 0.74 -5.84
N TYR A 29 14.42 0.51 -4.62
CA TYR A 29 15.41 1.26 -3.85
C TYR A 29 16.36 0.23 -3.25
N ILE A 30 17.46 -0.04 -3.95
CA ILE A 30 18.38 -1.14 -3.65
C ILE A 30 19.73 -0.58 -3.22
N HIS A 31 20.28 -1.05 -2.10
CA HIS A 31 21.64 -0.72 -1.67
C HIS A 31 22.66 -1.26 -2.68
N GLU A 32 23.75 -0.52 -2.91
CA GLU A 32 24.79 -0.89 -3.90
C GLU A 32 26.03 -1.51 -3.24
N ASP A 33 25.91 -1.93 -2.00
CA ASP A 33 26.92 -2.69 -1.30
C ASP A 33 26.67 -4.20 -1.46
N GLU A 34 27.59 -5.00 -0.94
CA GLU A 34 27.55 -6.47 -1.05
C GLU A 34 26.79 -7.13 0.11
N LEU A 35 26.20 -6.35 1.03
CA LEU A 35 25.50 -6.87 2.20
C LEU A 35 24.12 -7.36 1.81
N MET A 36 23.65 -8.39 2.53
CA MET A 36 22.27 -8.85 2.41
C MET A 36 21.38 -7.99 3.29
N HIS A 37 20.34 -7.40 2.71
CA HIS A 37 19.39 -6.53 3.40
C HIS A 37 18.02 -7.20 3.55
N PRO A 38 17.27 -6.93 4.64
CA PRO A 38 15.84 -7.18 4.66
C PRO A 38 15.16 -6.34 3.57
N ALA A 39 13.97 -6.75 3.14
CA ALA A 39 13.22 -5.99 2.14
C ALA A 39 11.91 -5.45 2.70
N MET A 40 11.48 -4.31 2.15
CA MET A 40 10.17 -3.74 2.41
C MET A 40 9.40 -3.49 1.12
N LEU A 41 8.18 -4.00 1.03
CA LEU A 41 7.22 -3.65 -0.02
C LEU A 41 6.24 -2.61 0.51
N VAL A 42 6.43 -1.36 0.12
CA VAL A 42 5.53 -0.24 0.40
C VAL A 42 4.34 -0.29 -0.54
N VAL A 43 3.14 -0.26 0.04
CA VAL A 43 1.85 -0.35 -0.65
C VAL A 43 1.00 0.88 -0.31
N PRO A 44 1.06 1.92 -1.17
CA PRO A 44 0.33 3.15 -0.94
C PRO A 44 -1.20 2.94 -0.90
N GLY A 45 -1.90 3.81 -0.19
CA GLY A 45 -3.34 3.90 -0.18
C GLY A 45 -3.90 4.66 -1.39
N GLY A 46 -5.16 5.08 -1.26
CA GLY A 46 -5.90 5.74 -2.33
C GLY A 46 -7.28 5.15 -2.61
N GLY A 47 -7.86 4.43 -1.65
CA GLY A 47 -9.23 3.91 -1.74
C GLY A 47 -9.43 2.89 -2.87
N TYR A 48 -8.36 2.23 -3.34
CA TYR A 48 -8.36 1.42 -4.56
C TYR A 48 -8.71 2.20 -5.85
N ARG A 49 -8.59 3.54 -5.84
CA ARG A 49 -8.87 4.43 -6.99
C ARG A 49 -7.63 5.14 -7.52
N LEU A 50 -6.58 5.18 -6.72
CA LEU A 50 -5.26 5.71 -7.06
C LEU A 50 -4.23 5.03 -6.16
N VAL A 51 -2.96 5.17 -6.52
CA VAL A 51 -1.82 4.80 -5.66
C VAL A 51 -1.16 6.11 -5.22
N SER A 52 -1.27 6.42 -3.93
CA SER A 52 -0.99 7.76 -3.40
C SER A 52 0.50 8.13 -3.45
N PRO A 53 0.91 9.18 -4.19
CA PRO A 53 2.31 9.60 -4.23
C PRO A 53 2.85 10.06 -2.87
N SER A 54 1.98 10.45 -1.93
CA SER A 54 2.42 10.87 -0.59
C SER A 54 2.83 9.72 0.32
N GLU A 55 2.47 8.48 -0.03
CA GLU A 55 2.71 7.25 0.75
C GLU A 55 3.73 6.35 0.02
N ALA A 56 4.47 6.92 -0.93
CA ALA A 56 5.42 6.25 -1.81
C ALA A 56 6.87 6.65 -1.46
N HIS A 57 7.48 7.52 -2.25
CA HIS A 57 8.91 7.86 -2.17
C HIS A 57 9.38 8.26 -0.76
N LEU A 58 8.63 9.12 -0.06
CA LEU A 58 8.99 9.52 1.31
C LEU A 58 9.10 8.32 2.26
N VAL A 59 8.12 7.41 2.22
CA VAL A 59 8.13 6.19 3.03
C VAL A 59 9.27 5.28 2.61
N ALA A 60 9.49 5.12 1.30
CA ALA A 60 10.55 4.28 0.79
C ALA A 60 11.93 4.76 1.25
N MET A 61 12.15 6.07 1.28
CA MET A 61 13.41 6.65 1.76
C MET A 61 13.62 6.46 3.27
N GLU A 62 12.57 6.54 4.10
CA GLU A 62 12.70 6.27 5.54
C GLU A 62 13.25 4.85 5.79
N PHE A 63 12.65 3.84 5.17
CA PHE A 63 13.07 2.45 5.39
C PHE A 63 14.34 2.07 4.62
N TYR A 64 14.60 2.70 3.47
CA TYR A 64 15.90 2.57 2.79
C TYR A 64 17.04 3.12 3.65
N GLN A 65 16.83 4.24 4.35
CA GLN A 65 17.81 4.77 5.31
C GLN A 65 17.96 3.89 6.55
N ALA A 66 16.93 3.12 6.92
CA ALA A 66 16.97 2.09 7.96
C ALA A 66 17.62 0.77 7.49
N GLY A 67 18.17 0.72 6.27
CA GLY A 67 18.91 -0.43 5.76
C GLY A 67 18.05 -1.52 5.11
N TYR A 68 16.81 -1.21 4.71
CA TYR A 68 15.98 -2.12 3.91
C TYR A 68 16.19 -1.87 2.42
N ASN A 69 16.23 -2.94 1.62
CA ASN A 69 15.93 -2.82 0.20
C ASN A 69 14.42 -2.59 0.02
N VAL A 70 14.01 -1.48 -0.58
CA VAL A 70 12.59 -1.09 -0.63
C VAL A 70 12.03 -1.19 -2.05
N PHE A 71 10.77 -1.57 -2.15
CA PHE A 71 9.97 -1.54 -3.37
C PHE A 71 8.69 -0.77 -3.10
N VAL A 72 8.28 0.09 -4.03
CA VAL A 72 6.95 0.73 -3.99
C VAL A 72 6.07 0.11 -5.06
N LEU A 73 4.90 -0.39 -4.67
CA LEU A 73 3.94 -1.03 -5.57
C LEU A 73 2.93 -0.03 -6.14
N GLU A 74 2.87 0.10 -7.46
CA GLU A 74 1.70 0.63 -8.18
C GLU A 74 0.83 -0.56 -8.62
N TYR A 75 -0.17 -0.88 -7.80
CA TYR A 75 -1.14 -1.96 -8.06
C TYR A 75 -2.33 -1.47 -8.88
N THR A 76 -3.10 -2.40 -9.45
CA THR A 76 -4.30 -2.07 -10.22
C THR A 76 -5.35 -1.35 -9.36
N VAL A 77 -5.83 -0.21 -9.84
CA VAL A 77 -6.89 0.59 -9.24
C VAL A 77 -8.06 0.81 -10.20
N ASN A 78 -9.18 1.32 -9.66
CA ASN A 78 -10.40 1.61 -10.40
C ASN A 78 -10.80 3.09 -10.23
N PRO A 79 -10.14 4.02 -10.95
CA PRO A 79 -10.27 5.44 -10.68
C PRO A 79 -11.69 5.98 -10.90
N LEU A 80 -12.41 5.45 -11.89
CA LEU A 80 -13.70 5.96 -12.37
C LEU A 80 -14.85 4.93 -12.30
N ASP A 81 -14.70 3.85 -11.50
CA ASP A 81 -15.72 2.80 -11.36
C ASP A 81 -16.10 2.08 -12.67
N GLU A 82 -15.17 1.98 -13.62
CA GLU A 82 -15.42 1.37 -14.93
C GLU A 82 -15.60 -0.16 -14.82
N ALA A 83 -14.78 -0.81 -14.02
CA ALA A 83 -14.86 -2.25 -13.78
C ALA A 83 -14.49 -2.59 -12.32
N PRO A 84 -15.28 -3.40 -11.59
CA PRO A 84 -14.89 -3.83 -10.24
C PRO A 84 -13.56 -4.60 -10.24
N LEU A 85 -12.67 -4.26 -9.31
CA LEU A 85 -11.32 -4.83 -9.22
C LEU A 85 -11.31 -6.31 -8.83
N LYS A 86 -12.29 -6.73 -8.02
CA LYS A 86 -12.34 -8.04 -7.38
C LYS A 86 -11.01 -8.37 -6.70
N LEU A 87 -10.39 -9.49 -7.08
CA LEU A 87 -9.12 -9.96 -6.51
C LEU A 87 -7.88 -9.43 -7.24
N GLN A 88 -8.01 -8.59 -8.29
CA GLN A 88 -6.86 -8.17 -9.08
C GLN A 88 -5.75 -7.51 -8.23
N PRO A 89 -6.03 -6.55 -7.33
CA PRO A 89 -4.98 -5.95 -6.49
C PRO A 89 -4.28 -6.98 -5.59
N LEU A 90 -5.03 -7.98 -5.10
CA LEU A 90 -4.49 -9.06 -4.27
C LEU A 90 -3.58 -9.99 -5.07
N LYS A 91 -3.88 -10.23 -6.35
CA LYS A 91 -2.98 -10.92 -7.28
C LYS A 91 -1.71 -10.11 -7.52
N ASP A 92 -1.83 -8.78 -7.70
CA ASP A 92 -0.67 -7.91 -7.95
C ASP A 92 0.32 -7.94 -6.78
N ILE A 93 -0.14 -7.70 -5.54
CA ILE A 93 0.74 -7.74 -4.36
C ILE A 93 1.30 -9.15 -4.11
N SER A 94 0.52 -10.20 -4.40
CA SER A 94 1.00 -11.59 -4.31
C SER A 94 2.15 -11.84 -5.31
N ARG A 95 1.99 -11.42 -6.57
CA ARG A 95 3.03 -11.53 -7.61
C ARG A 95 4.26 -10.69 -7.27
N ALA A 96 4.07 -9.48 -6.73
CA ALA A 96 5.17 -8.63 -6.25
C ALA A 96 6.05 -9.34 -5.21
N MET A 97 5.44 -9.91 -4.16
CA MET A 97 6.17 -10.67 -3.14
C MET A 97 6.96 -11.85 -3.72
N ARG A 98 6.36 -12.58 -4.67
CA ARG A 98 7.02 -13.69 -5.36
C ARG A 98 8.18 -13.23 -6.23
N ILE A 99 8.06 -12.08 -6.91
CA ILE A 99 9.14 -11.49 -7.71
C ILE A 99 10.31 -11.08 -6.81
N ILE A 100 10.04 -10.43 -5.68
CA ILE A 100 11.07 -10.03 -4.73
C ILE A 100 11.83 -11.27 -4.22
N ARG A 101 11.12 -12.33 -3.82
CA ARG A 101 11.75 -13.60 -3.42
C ARG A 101 12.50 -14.29 -4.56
N PHE A 102 11.95 -14.28 -5.77
CA PHE A 102 12.61 -14.86 -6.94
C PHE A 102 13.93 -14.15 -7.28
N ARG A 103 13.99 -12.81 -7.13
CA ARG A 103 15.17 -12.00 -7.40
C ARG A 103 16.04 -11.76 -6.16
N SER A 104 15.80 -12.44 -5.04
CA SER A 104 16.39 -12.05 -3.76
C SER A 104 17.92 -12.12 -3.76
N GLU A 105 18.51 -13.17 -4.34
CA GLU A 105 19.97 -13.30 -4.49
C GLU A 105 20.55 -12.19 -5.37
N GLN A 106 19.90 -11.91 -6.52
CA GLN A 106 20.34 -10.86 -7.45
C GLN A 106 20.29 -9.46 -6.82
N LEU A 107 19.32 -9.23 -5.93
CA LEU A 107 19.06 -7.92 -5.33
C LEU A 107 19.63 -7.80 -3.91
N HIS A 108 20.45 -8.76 -3.47
CA HIS A 108 21.02 -8.81 -2.13
C HIS A 108 19.97 -8.71 -1.02
N ILE A 109 18.90 -9.51 -1.12
CA ILE A 109 17.75 -9.52 -0.20
C ILE A 109 17.72 -10.83 0.60
N LEU A 110 17.52 -10.70 1.92
CA LEU A 110 17.14 -11.79 2.81
C LEU A 110 15.71 -12.25 2.49
N SER A 111 15.58 -13.39 1.80
CA SER A 111 14.28 -13.86 1.25
C SER A 111 13.22 -14.25 2.30
N ASP A 112 13.65 -14.38 3.55
CA ASP A 112 12.87 -14.67 4.76
C ASP A 112 12.70 -13.45 5.68
N GLN A 113 13.06 -12.25 5.20
CA GLN A 113 12.87 -10.98 5.91
C GLN A 113 12.24 -9.93 4.99
N ILE A 114 11.06 -10.22 4.46
CA ILE A 114 10.32 -9.33 3.56
C ILE A 114 9.05 -8.81 4.26
N VAL A 115 9.05 -7.52 4.56
CA VAL A 115 7.98 -6.81 5.26
C VAL A 115 7.07 -6.12 4.26
N VAL A 116 5.75 -6.15 4.47
CA VAL A 116 4.81 -5.27 3.73
C VAL A 116 4.46 -4.04 4.56
N CYS A 117 4.45 -2.86 3.96
CA CYS A 117 4.10 -1.61 4.63
C CYS A 117 2.96 -0.91 3.88
N GLY A 118 1.73 -1.05 4.39
CA GLY A 118 0.52 -0.62 3.71
C GLY A 118 -0.17 0.57 4.39
N PHE A 119 -0.76 1.46 3.59
CA PHE A 119 -1.46 2.67 4.05
C PHE A 119 -2.93 2.66 3.65
N SER A 120 -3.86 2.92 4.57
CA SER A 120 -5.30 3.02 4.25
C SER A 120 -5.83 1.80 3.47
N ALA A 121 -6.25 1.96 2.22
CA ALA A 121 -6.63 0.86 1.31
C ALA A 121 -5.43 -0.04 0.91
N GLY A 122 -4.22 0.49 0.84
CA GLY A 122 -2.99 -0.32 0.72
C GLY A 122 -2.72 -1.11 2.01
N GLY A 123 -3.10 -0.57 3.16
CA GLY A 123 -3.12 -1.29 4.44
C GLY A 123 -4.09 -2.46 4.42
N HIS A 124 -5.29 -2.25 3.88
CA HIS A 124 -6.24 -3.34 3.61
C HIS A 124 -5.67 -4.39 2.67
N LEU A 125 -4.98 -3.97 1.61
CA LEU A 125 -4.36 -4.88 0.65
C LEU A 125 -3.25 -5.74 1.29
N CYS A 126 -2.36 -5.13 2.08
CA CYS A 126 -1.35 -5.85 2.85
C CYS A 126 -1.98 -6.83 3.83
N ALA A 127 -3.00 -6.40 4.57
CA ALA A 127 -3.69 -7.24 5.54
C ALA A 127 -4.48 -8.38 4.85
N SER A 128 -5.04 -8.12 3.67
CA SER A 128 -5.65 -9.13 2.80
C SER A 128 -4.64 -10.18 2.38
N LEU A 129 -3.45 -9.78 1.94
CA LEU A 129 -2.37 -10.73 1.60
C LEU A 129 -1.97 -11.59 2.81
N CYS A 130 -1.93 -10.99 4.00
CA CYS A 130 -1.56 -11.70 5.23
C CYS A 130 -2.53 -12.85 5.58
N VAL A 131 -3.84 -12.69 5.32
CA VAL A 131 -4.86 -13.69 5.70
C VAL A 131 -5.38 -14.52 4.52
N HIS A 132 -5.25 -14.02 3.28
CA HIS A 132 -5.75 -14.66 2.06
C HIS A 132 -4.65 -15.05 1.07
N GLY A 133 -3.37 -14.81 1.37
CA GLY A 133 -2.29 -15.08 0.43
C GLY A 133 -2.26 -16.53 -0.08
N ALA A 134 -2.60 -17.49 0.79
CA ALA A 134 -2.67 -18.91 0.43
C ALA A 134 -3.75 -19.24 -0.62
N ASP A 135 -4.77 -18.39 -0.76
CA ASP A 135 -5.85 -18.56 -1.74
C ASP A 135 -5.44 -18.12 -3.16
N ILE A 136 -4.26 -17.49 -3.31
CA ILE A 136 -3.83 -16.84 -4.54
C ILE A 136 -2.80 -17.67 -5.29
N GLU A 137 -3.25 -18.31 -6.36
CA GLU A 137 -2.39 -19.02 -7.31
C GLU A 137 -1.75 -18.05 -8.31
N ASP A 138 -0.49 -18.32 -8.64
CA ASP A 138 0.22 -17.61 -9.69
C ASP A 138 -0.01 -18.30 -11.05
N PRO A 139 -0.33 -17.58 -12.15
CA PRO A 139 -0.42 -18.23 -13.46
C PRO A 139 0.95 -18.65 -14.03
N ASP A 140 2.05 -18.09 -13.54
CA ASP A 140 3.40 -18.45 -13.99
C ASP A 140 4.05 -19.41 -12.98
N GLU A 141 4.33 -20.64 -13.43
CA GLU A 141 4.97 -21.71 -12.65
C GLU A 141 6.31 -21.26 -12.02
N LYS A 142 7.02 -20.33 -12.66
CA LYS A 142 8.27 -19.76 -12.15
C LYS A 142 8.08 -19.12 -10.77
N TYR A 143 6.96 -18.43 -10.57
CA TYR A 143 6.65 -17.71 -9.33
C TYR A 143 5.88 -18.55 -8.32
N GLN A 144 5.17 -19.60 -8.75
CA GLN A 144 4.41 -20.50 -7.86
C GLN A 144 5.26 -21.13 -6.74
N LYS A 145 6.53 -21.42 -7.02
CA LYS A 145 7.45 -22.02 -6.04
C LYS A 145 7.88 -21.08 -4.90
N PHE A 146 7.59 -19.78 -5.02
CA PHE A 146 7.91 -18.79 -3.99
C PHE A 146 6.67 -18.44 -3.18
N SER A 147 6.85 -18.34 -1.87
CA SER A 147 5.81 -17.85 -0.96
C SER A 147 5.43 -16.41 -1.30
N ASN A 148 4.15 -16.07 -1.16
CA ASN A 148 3.67 -14.69 -1.17
C ASN A 148 3.39 -14.15 0.25
N LYS A 149 3.54 -14.98 1.29
CA LYS A 149 3.31 -14.61 2.70
C LYS A 149 4.37 -13.61 3.16
N PRO A 150 4.02 -12.42 3.68
CA PRO A 150 5.01 -11.52 4.29
C PRO A 150 5.59 -12.09 5.58
N ASP A 151 6.81 -11.69 5.92
CA ASP A 151 7.47 -12.11 7.17
C ASP A 151 7.04 -11.21 8.35
N ALA A 152 6.67 -9.95 8.08
CA ALA A 152 5.93 -9.07 8.98
C ALA A 152 5.08 -8.07 8.18
N ALA A 153 4.16 -7.37 8.86
CA ALA A 153 3.34 -6.32 8.26
C ALA A 153 3.34 -5.03 9.08
N VAL A 154 3.52 -3.89 8.42
CA VAL A 154 3.32 -2.54 8.95
C VAL A 154 2.04 -1.98 8.34
N LEU A 155 1.02 -1.74 9.17
CA LEU A 155 -0.32 -1.37 8.75
C LEU A 155 -0.67 0.02 9.30
N SER A 156 -0.65 0.99 8.41
CA SER A 156 -0.82 2.41 8.72
C SER A 156 -2.24 2.85 8.42
N TYR A 157 -2.98 3.24 9.47
CA TYR A 157 -4.40 3.64 9.44
C TYR A 157 -5.25 2.78 8.49
N PRO A 158 -5.20 1.44 8.63
CA PRO A 158 -5.68 0.53 7.61
C PRO A 158 -7.21 0.50 7.55
N VAL A 159 -7.76 0.35 6.34
CA VAL A 159 -9.12 -0.18 6.19
C VAL A 159 -9.09 -1.67 6.54
N ILE A 160 -10.03 -2.15 7.35
CA ILE A 160 -10.06 -3.54 7.85
C ILE A 160 -11.44 -4.19 7.68
N THR A 161 -12.51 -3.51 8.08
CA THR A 161 -13.83 -4.13 8.20
C THR A 161 -14.81 -3.65 7.12
N THR A 162 -15.67 -4.56 6.67
CA THR A 162 -16.87 -4.23 5.88
C THR A 162 -18.10 -3.96 6.74
N GLY A 163 -17.95 -3.98 8.07
CA GLY A 163 -19.03 -3.80 9.04
C GLY A 163 -19.36 -2.33 9.33
N LYS A 164 -19.72 -2.04 10.57
CA LYS A 164 -20.16 -0.70 11.04
C LYS A 164 -19.17 0.43 10.72
N TYR A 165 -17.87 0.13 10.75
CA TYR A 165 -16.78 1.11 10.60
C TYR A 165 -16.15 1.09 9.20
N THR A 166 -16.90 0.59 8.21
CA THR A 166 -16.40 0.42 6.85
C THR A 166 -16.08 1.74 6.15
N HIS A 167 -14.98 1.75 5.42
CA HIS A 167 -14.70 2.75 4.39
C HIS A 167 -15.36 2.33 3.08
N LYS A 168 -16.61 2.76 2.86
CA LYS A 168 -17.48 2.26 1.78
C LYS A 168 -16.86 2.36 0.39
N ASP A 169 -16.20 3.48 0.10
CA ASP A 169 -15.68 3.75 -1.25
C ASP A 169 -14.62 2.74 -1.68
N SER A 170 -13.82 2.21 -0.74
CA SER A 170 -12.86 1.14 -1.02
C SER A 170 -13.56 -0.11 -1.53
N PHE A 171 -14.68 -0.50 -0.91
CA PHE A 171 -15.41 -1.71 -1.29
C PHE A 171 -16.26 -1.51 -2.55
N VAL A 172 -16.68 -0.27 -2.84
CA VAL A 172 -17.27 0.08 -4.15
C VAL A 172 -16.24 -0.08 -5.26
N ALA A 173 -15.00 0.36 -5.08
CA ALA A 173 -13.96 0.17 -6.08
C ALA A 173 -13.65 -1.33 -6.31
N LEU A 174 -13.67 -2.14 -5.25
CA LEU A 174 -13.44 -3.58 -5.32
C LEU A 174 -14.58 -4.36 -6.00
N TYR A 175 -15.83 -4.11 -5.63
CA TYR A 175 -16.96 -4.98 -6.01
C TYR A 175 -18.17 -4.25 -6.62
N GLY A 176 -18.06 -2.94 -6.83
CA GLY A 176 -19.16 -2.11 -7.29
C GLY A 176 -20.18 -1.81 -6.19
N LYS A 177 -21.34 -1.27 -6.59
CA LYS A 177 -22.36 -0.77 -5.65
C LYS A 177 -23.16 -1.86 -4.93
N ASN A 178 -23.16 -3.09 -5.46
CA ASN A 178 -23.96 -4.20 -4.95
C ASN A 178 -23.10 -5.44 -4.70
N PRO A 179 -22.11 -5.38 -3.79
CA PRO A 179 -21.31 -6.54 -3.44
C PRO A 179 -22.19 -7.62 -2.78
N THR A 180 -21.88 -8.88 -3.07
CA THR A 180 -22.50 -10.01 -2.38
C THR A 180 -22.06 -10.08 -0.92
N ARG A 181 -22.86 -10.73 -0.08
CA ARG A 181 -22.48 -10.96 1.33
C ARG A 181 -21.15 -11.71 1.44
N LYS A 182 -20.91 -12.68 0.56
CA LYS A 182 -19.69 -13.49 0.54
C LYS A 182 -18.46 -12.63 0.21
N GLU A 183 -18.56 -11.72 -0.76
CA GLU A 183 -17.45 -10.80 -1.11
C GLU A 183 -17.11 -9.85 0.05
N LEU A 184 -18.13 -9.29 0.72
CA LEU A 184 -17.92 -8.45 1.89
C LEU A 184 -17.35 -9.25 3.07
N GLU A 185 -17.85 -10.46 3.31
CA GLU A 185 -17.36 -11.32 4.38
C GLU A 185 -15.91 -11.73 4.14
N TYR A 186 -15.53 -12.04 2.90
CA TYR A 186 -14.15 -12.32 2.50
C TYR A 186 -13.25 -11.10 2.73
N MET A 187 -13.64 -9.90 2.32
CA MET A 187 -12.83 -8.68 2.51
C MET A 187 -12.97 -8.01 3.88
N SER A 188 -13.48 -8.70 4.90
CA SER A 188 -13.51 -8.19 6.27
C SER A 188 -12.41 -8.87 7.07
N ILE A 189 -11.22 -8.26 7.09
CA ILE A 189 -9.96 -8.91 7.48
C ILE A 189 -10.02 -9.44 8.92
N GLU A 190 -10.69 -8.74 9.83
CA GLU A 190 -10.83 -9.14 11.22
C GLU A 190 -11.54 -10.50 11.41
N LYS A 191 -12.22 -11.01 10.38
CA LYS A 191 -12.89 -12.31 10.43
C LYS A 191 -11.99 -13.48 9.99
N HIS A 192 -10.83 -13.19 9.41
CA HIS A 192 -9.92 -14.17 8.83
C HIS A 192 -8.55 -14.20 9.49
N VAL A 193 -8.34 -13.36 10.52
CA VAL A 193 -7.15 -13.47 11.36
C VAL A 193 -7.13 -14.85 12.00
N THR A 194 -6.00 -15.52 11.89
CA THR A 194 -5.67 -16.76 12.59
C THR A 194 -4.23 -16.64 13.09
N LYS A 195 -3.77 -17.60 13.90
CA LYS A 195 -2.36 -17.70 14.31
C LYS A 195 -1.34 -17.73 13.16
N GLU A 196 -1.77 -17.99 11.92
CA GLU A 196 -0.90 -18.02 10.74
C GLU A 196 -0.62 -16.62 10.18
N MET A 197 -1.38 -15.60 10.59
CA MET A 197 -1.11 -14.22 10.19
C MET A 197 0.31 -13.82 10.67
N PRO A 198 1.14 -13.21 9.82
CA PRO A 198 2.46 -12.74 10.24
C PRO A 198 2.34 -11.68 11.34
N PRO A 199 3.38 -11.50 12.17
CA PRO A 199 3.42 -10.42 13.13
C PRO A 199 3.11 -9.06 12.49
N CYS A 200 2.37 -8.19 13.18
CA CYS A 200 2.01 -6.89 12.63
C CYS A 200 2.23 -5.69 13.57
N PHE A 201 2.78 -4.62 13.01
CA PHE A 201 2.78 -3.28 13.61
C PHE A 201 1.58 -2.51 13.05
N ILE A 202 0.72 -1.99 13.91
CA ILE A 202 -0.47 -1.24 13.53
C ILE A 202 -0.36 0.16 14.14
N TRP A 203 -0.62 1.20 13.35
CA TRP A 203 -0.78 2.54 13.91
C TRP A 203 -1.90 3.32 13.26
N GLN A 204 -2.49 4.26 14.00
CA GLN A 204 -3.55 5.16 13.51
C GLN A 204 -3.68 6.39 14.42
N THR A 205 -4.39 7.43 13.98
CA THR A 205 -4.77 8.58 14.83
C THR A 205 -6.20 8.39 15.36
N ALA A 206 -6.46 8.79 16.60
CA ALA A 206 -7.79 8.66 17.21
C ALA A 206 -8.85 9.53 16.52
N THR A 207 -8.43 10.64 15.91
CA THR A 207 -9.28 11.61 15.22
C THR A 207 -9.40 11.38 13.71
N ASP A 208 -8.99 10.21 13.20
CA ASP A 208 -9.10 9.88 11.77
C ASP A 208 -10.56 10.00 11.29
N GLY A 209 -10.80 11.02 10.45
CA GLY A 209 -12.14 11.33 9.93
C GLY A 209 -12.53 10.56 8.66
N THR A 210 -11.64 9.73 8.11
CA THR A 210 -11.89 8.99 6.85
C THR A 210 -12.06 7.50 7.12
N VAL A 211 -11.08 6.90 7.80
CA VAL A 211 -11.14 5.50 8.22
C VAL A 211 -11.28 5.51 9.72
N PRO A 212 -12.43 5.11 10.30
CA PRO A 212 -12.58 5.15 11.74
C PRO A 212 -11.53 4.29 12.44
N VAL A 213 -10.92 4.82 13.51
CA VAL A 213 -9.86 4.16 14.31
C VAL A 213 -10.23 2.75 14.78
N GLN A 214 -11.53 2.46 14.86
CA GLN A 214 -12.05 1.14 15.17
C GLN A 214 -11.60 0.04 14.20
N ASN A 215 -11.19 0.38 12.97
CA ASN A 215 -10.56 -0.60 12.07
C ASN A 215 -9.28 -1.18 12.70
N SER A 216 -8.40 -0.31 13.21
CA SER A 216 -7.18 -0.75 13.91
C SER A 216 -7.48 -1.49 15.22
N TYR A 217 -8.47 -1.05 16.01
CA TYR A 217 -8.87 -1.76 17.23
C TYR A 217 -9.41 -3.17 16.94
N LEU A 218 -10.24 -3.35 15.91
CA LEU A 218 -10.78 -4.65 15.54
C LEU A 218 -9.67 -5.61 15.14
N LEU A 219 -8.70 -5.15 14.36
CA LEU A 219 -7.56 -5.99 13.97
C LEU A 219 -6.69 -6.35 15.18
N ALA A 220 -6.32 -5.38 16.02
CA ALA A 220 -5.49 -5.60 17.20
C ALA A 220 -6.16 -6.58 18.19
N GLN A 221 -7.47 -6.42 18.41
CA GLN A 221 -8.26 -7.35 19.24
C GLN A 221 -8.21 -8.78 18.68
N LYS A 222 -8.28 -8.93 17.36
CA LYS A 222 -8.20 -10.23 16.71
C LYS A 222 -6.81 -10.86 16.75
N CYS A 223 -5.76 -10.06 16.58
CA CYS A 223 -4.40 -10.54 16.80
C CYS A 223 -4.20 -11.04 18.24
N LEU A 224 -4.74 -10.32 19.24
CA LEU A 224 -4.72 -10.76 20.63
C LEU A 224 -5.45 -12.08 20.87
N GLU A 225 -6.66 -12.23 20.32
CA GLU A 225 -7.48 -13.45 20.45
C GLU A 225 -6.80 -14.68 19.83
N GLU A 226 -6.16 -14.50 18.68
CA GLU A 226 -5.51 -15.59 17.91
C GLU A 226 -4.04 -15.82 18.29
N GLY A 227 -3.48 -15.02 19.19
CA GLY A 227 -2.09 -15.14 19.64
C GLY A 227 -1.05 -14.68 18.60
N VAL A 228 -1.44 -13.83 17.65
CA VAL A 228 -0.53 -13.22 16.67
C VAL A 228 0.29 -12.12 17.35
N PRO A 229 1.64 -12.13 17.28
CA PRO A 229 2.44 -11.05 17.83
C PRO A 229 2.14 -9.71 17.14
N PHE A 230 1.85 -8.67 17.91
CA PHE A 230 1.56 -7.34 17.34
C PHE A 230 2.02 -6.19 18.23
N ALA A 231 2.16 -5.01 17.61
CA ALA A 231 2.20 -3.72 18.30
C ALA A 231 1.05 -2.84 17.77
N HIS A 232 0.42 -2.07 18.65
CA HIS A 232 -0.65 -1.15 18.27
C HIS A 232 -0.43 0.23 18.90
N HIS A 233 -0.23 1.23 18.05
CA HIS A 233 0.02 2.62 18.44
C HIS A 233 -1.12 3.52 17.95
N VAL A 234 -1.90 4.07 18.88
CA VAL A 234 -2.91 5.09 18.55
C VAL A 234 -2.43 6.44 19.04
N PHE A 235 -2.23 7.37 18.09
CA PHE A 235 -1.84 8.74 18.37
C PHE A 235 -3.06 9.61 18.66
N SER A 236 -2.86 10.65 19.47
CA SER A 236 -3.95 11.46 20.02
C SER A 236 -4.78 12.14 18.94
N GLU A 237 -4.10 12.77 17.98
CA GLU A 237 -4.74 13.59 16.94
C GLU A 237 -4.00 13.49 15.61
N GLY A 238 -4.71 13.75 14.52
CA GLY A 238 -4.17 13.82 13.17
C GLY A 238 -5.19 13.46 12.10
N VAL A 239 -4.99 14.01 10.89
CA VAL A 239 -5.85 13.76 9.73
C VAL A 239 -5.56 12.39 9.10
N HIS A 240 -6.45 11.90 8.26
CA HIS A 240 -6.18 10.67 7.49
C HIS A 240 -5.06 10.87 6.46
N GLY A 241 -4.26 9.82 6.23
CA GLY A 241 -3.24 9.81 5.18
C GLY A 241 -2.02 10.67 5.51
N MET A 242 -1.60 10.67 6.78
CA MET A 242 -0.44 11.42 7.27
C MET A 242 0.91 10.89 6.78
N SER A 243 0.96 9.70 6.16
CA SER A 243 2.20 9.08 5.69
C SER A 243 3.29 9.10 6.79
N VAL A 244 4.50 9.58 6.48
CA VAL A 244 5.63 9.81 7.40
C VAL A 244 5.43 11.01 8.35
N ALA A 245 4.38 11.81 8.15
CA ALA A 245 4.01 12.95 8.99
C ALA A 245 5.12 14.00 9.17
N THR A 246 5.94 14.20 8.14
CA THR A 246 7.01 15.22 8.13
C THR A 246 6.53 16.54 7.50
N GLU A 247 7.32 17.60 7.65
CA GLU A 247 7.07 18.87 6.95
C GLU A 247 7.11 18.68 5.41
N ASP A 248 7.95 17.77 4.91
CA ASP A 248 7.98 17.42 3.47
C ASP A 248 6.66 16.81 2.99
N TRP A 249 6.06 15.93 3.79
CA TRP A 249 4.72 15.39 3.49
C TRP A 249 3.67 16.51 3.44
N LEU A 250 3.66 17.39 4.45
CA LEU A 250 2.68 18.48 4.57
C LEU A 250 2.81 19.50 3.43
N GLU A 251 4.04 19.85 3.08
CA GLU A 251 4.36 20.75 1.97
C GLU A 251 4.39 20.06 0.60
N ARG A 252 4.04 18.76 0.56
CA ARG A 252 3.93 17.94 -0.66
C ARG A 252 5.24 17.81 -1.44
N ARG A 253 6.38 17.89 -0.76
CA ARG A 253 7.73 17.67 -1.31
C ARG A 253 8.01 16.16 -1.39
N GLY A 254 8.90 15.75 -2.29
CA GLY A 254 9.30 14.34 -2.46
C GLY A 254 8.19 13.43 -3.01
N ARG A 255 7.30 13.97 -3.85
CA ARG A 255 6.29 13.18 -4.58
C ARG A 255 6.78 12.86 -5.97
N GLU A 256 7.08 11.59 -6.20
CA GLU A 256 7.50 11.08 -7.50
C GLU A 256 6.27 10.62 -8.32
N PRO A 257 6.31 10.72 -9.67
CA PRO A 257 5.15 10.44 -10.51
C PRO A 257 4.91 8.94 -10.76
N TYR A 258 5.81 8.06 -10.32
CA TYR A 258 5.80 6.63 -10.66
C TYR A 258 4.64 5.83 -10.05
N THR A 259 3.79 6.44 -9.21
CA THR A 259 2.55 5.81 -8.70
C THR A 259 1.30 6.30 -9.41
N GLN A 260 1.47 6.92 -10.58
CA GLN A 260 0.38 7.56 -11.33
C GLN A 260 0.32 7.09 -12.79
N GLU A 261 1.03 6.01 -13.16
CA GLU A 261 1.03 5.51 -14.53
C GLU A 261 -0.38 5.10 -14.98
N GLN A 262 -1.13 4.36 -14.16
CA GLN A 262 -2.49 3.93 -14.54
C GLN A 262 -3.42 5.13 -14.72
N LEU A 263 -3.35 6.11 -13.83
CA LEU A 263 -4.15 7.32 -13.90
C LEU A 263 -3.80 8.14 -15.15
N ARG A 264 -2.51 8.30 -15.45
CA ARG A 264 -2.04 9.00 -16.64
C ARG A 264 -2.55 8.32 -17.91
N MET A 265 -2.41 7.00 -18.02
CA MET A 265 -2.87 6.22 -19.17
C MET A 265 -4.38 6.30 -19.37
N LEU A 266 -5.16 6.22 -18.29
CA LEU A 266 -6.61 6.43 -18.33
C LEU A 266 -6.96 7.84 -18.85
N ALA A 267 -6.32 8.88 -18.32
CA ALA A 267 -6.58 10.26 -18.77
C ALA A 267 -6.25 10.44 -20.27
N GLU A 268 -5.14 9.88 -20.73
CA GLU A 268 -4.74 9.92 -22.14
C GLU A 268 -5.77 9.21 -23.04
N ALA A 269 -6.24 8.03 -22.65
CA ALA A 269 -7.29 7.29 -23.36
C ALA A 269 -8.61 8.08 -23.42
N ILE A 270 -9.01 8.74 -22.33
CA ILE A 270 -10.19 9.63 -22.29
C ILE A 270 -10.03 10.79 -23.27
N LEU A 271 -8.90 11.49 -23.24
CA LEU A 271 -8.63 12.65 -24.10
C LEU A 271 -8.55 12.28 -25.58
N ALA A 272 -8.05 11.08 -25.89
CA ALA A 272 -8.02 10.49 -27.22
C ALA A 272 -9.41 10.05 -27.73
N GLY A 273 -10.39 9.89 -26.85
CA GLY A 273 -11.74 9.41 -27.20
C GLY A 273 -11.83 7.89 -27.31
N GLU A 274 -10.93 7.17 -26.64
CA GLU A 274 -10.86 5.70 -26.62
C GLU A 274 -11.77 5.07 -25.55
N THR A 275 -12.34 5.90 -24.67
CA THR A 275 -13.28 5.49 -23.61
C THR A 275 -14.64 6.14 -23.80
N SER A 276 -15.63 5.71 -23.02
CA SER A 276 -16.96 6.33 -22.99
C SER A 276 -17.05 7.61 -22.14
N PHE A 277 -15.98 7.99 -21.43
CA PHE A 277 -16.00 9.15 -20.55
C PHE A 277 -15.88 10.46 -21.35
N PRO A 278 -16.54 11.55 -20.89
CA PRO A 278 -16.34 12.87 -21.47
C PRO A 278 -14.87 13.33 -21.35
N LYS A 279 -14.36 14.06 -22.34
CA LYS A 279 -12.96 14.53 -22.36
C LYS A 279 -12.61 15.39 -21.15
N GLU A 280 -13.58 16.14 -20.64
CA GLU A 280 -13.45 16.98 -19.45
C GLU A 280 -13.03 16.15 -18.23
N MET A 281 -13.48 14.90 -18.13
CA MET A 281 -13.13 13.99 -17.03
C MET A 281 -11.66 13.58 -17.07
N GLY A 282 -11.09 13.43 -18.27
CA GLY A 282 -9.66 13.16 -18.44
C GLY A 282 -8.81 14.34 -17.96
N GLU A 283 -9.18 15.56 -18.32
CA GLU A 283 -8.49 16.76 -17.85
C GLU A 283 -8.66 16.98 -16.34
N GLU A 284 -9.86 16.73 -15.78
CA GLU A 284 -10.10 16.78 -14.34
C GLU A 284 -9.20 15.78 -13.60
N LEU A 285 -9.03 14.57 -14.14
CA LEU A 285 -8.18 13.54 -13.54
C LEU A 285 -6.70 13.98 -13.50
N LEU A 286 -6.20 14.61 -14.57
CA LEU A 286 -4.83 15.15 -14.62
C LEU A 286 -4.64 16.28 -13.60
N VAL A 287 -5.55 17.26 -13.57
CA VAL A 287 -5.47 18.42 -12.66
C VAL A 287 -5.58 17.99 -11.20
N LYS A 288 -6.58 17.17 -10.87
CA LYS A 288 -6.83 16.71 -9.50
C LYS A 288 -5.64 15.95 -8.92
N ASN A 289 -4.88 15.24 -9.76
CA ASN A 289 -3.77 14.40 -9.33
C ASN A 289 -2.38 15.02 -9.60
N GLY A 290 -2.32 16.19 -10.22
CA GLY A 290 -1.05 16.87 -10.52
C GLY A 290 -0.23 16.23 -11.63
N ILE A 291 -0.86 15.47 -12.52
CA ILE A 291 -0.19 14.73 -13.59
C ILE A 291 0.02 15.67 -14.78
N GLY A 292 1.23 16.20 -14.94
CA GLY A 292 1.55 17.17 -16.00
C GLY A 292 0.73 18.47 -15.92
N ARG A 293 0.11 18.75 -14.78
CA ARG A 293 -0.75 19.90 -14.49
C ARG A 293 -0.48 20.41 -13.09
N THR A 294 -0.72 21.70 -12.85
CA THR A 294 -0.66 22.26 -11.50
C THR A 294 -1.83 21.72 -10.68
N GLN A 295 -1.51 21.00 -9.61
CA GLN A 295 -2.51 20.52 -8.67
C GLN A 295 -2.94 21.63 -7.71
N PRO A 296 -4.24 21.79 -7.43
CA PRO A 296 -4.68 22.74 -6.42
C PRO A 296 -4.12 22.40 -5.04
N PRO A 297 -3.91 23.43 -4.17
CA PRO A 297 -3.48 23.19 -2.80
C PRO A 297 -4.50 22.32 -2.08
N LYS A 298 -4.01 21.32 -1.33
CA LYS A 298 -4.87 20.41 -0.55
C LYS A 298 -5.42 21.10 0.71
N TRP A 299 -4.65 22.03 1.26
CA TRP A 299 -4.93 22.68 2.54
C TRP A 299 -4.70 24.19 2.47
N THR A 300 -5.50 24.96 3.21
CA THR A 300 -5.24 26.38 3.46
C THR A 300 -4.03 26.56 4.40
N VAL A 301 -3.56 27.79 4.57
CA VAL A 301 -2.45 28.10 5.48
C VAL A 301 -2.82 27.74 6.93
N GLU A 302 -4.02 28.10 7.36
CA GLU A 302 -4.54 27.83 8.71
C GLU A 302 -4.68 26.33 8.94
N GLN A 303 -5.18 25.58 7.95
CA GLN A 303 -5.25 24.12 8.03
C GLN A 303 -3.86 23.48 8.19
N LYS A 304 -2.85 23.99 7.47
CA LYS A 304 -1.47 23.51 7.63
C LYS A 304 -0.92 23.81 9.02
N GLU A 305 -1.20 24.98 9.58
CA GLU A 305 -0.81 25.33 10.95
C GLU A 305 -1.41 24.40 12.00
N GLU A 306 -2.68 24.03 11.86
CA GLU A 306 -3.31 23.03 12.74
C GLU A 306 -2.69 21.64 12.56
N ILE A 307 -2.46 21.20 11.32
CA ILE A 307 -1.82 19.90 11.06
C ILE A 307 -0.41 19.85 11.63
N ARG A 308 0.37 20.94 11.55
CA ARG A 308 1.74 21.02 12.12
C ARG A 308 1.78 20.68 13.61
N LYS A 309 0.73 21.00 14.36
CA LYS A 309 0.65 20.69 15.81
C LYS A 309 0.64 19.18 16.07
N THR A 310 0.17 18.37 15.12
CA THR A 310 0.08 16.92 15.24
C THR A 310 1.32 16.17 14.72
N LEU A 311 2.12 16.80 13.85
CA LEU A 311 3.24 16.14 13.15
C LEU A 311 4.23 15.51 14.12
N LYS A 312 4.64 16.25 15.16
CA LYS A 312 5.70 15.79 16.09
C LYS A 312 5.34 14.49 16.81
N GLU A 313 4.06 14.31 17.17
CA GLU A 313 3.59 13.09 17.81
C GLU A 313 3.57 11.93 16.82
N VAL A 314 3.03 12.16 15.62
CA VAL A 314 2.81 11.09 14.63
C VAL A 314 4.11 10.67 13.93
N GLN A 315 5.02 11.61 13.62
CA GLN A 315 6.24 11.36 12.84
C GLN A 315 7.22 10.36 13.48
N ILE A 316 6.99 9.96 14.75
CA ILE A 316 7.82 8.96 15.43
C ILE A 316 7.49 7.53 14.99
N TRP A 317 6.35 7.31 14.34
CA TRP A 317 5.89 5.96 13.99
C TRP A 317 6.89 5.13 13.17
N PRO A 318 7.66 5.67 12.19
CA PRO A 318 8.60 4.87 11.41
C PRO A 318 9.68 4.28 12.33
N LYS A 319 10.20 5.08 13.26
CA LYS A 319 11.16 4.63 14.27
C LYS A 319 10.57 3.58 15.20
N LEU A 320 9.31 3.75 15.65
CA LEU A 320 8.65 2.73 16.46
C LEU A 320 8.47 1.40 15.71
N ALA A 321 8.18 1.48 14.41
CA ALA A 321 8.06 0.31 13.55
C ALA A 321 9.41 -0.37 13.34
N GLU A 322 10.49 0.39 13.11
CA GLU A 322 11.86 -0.11 12.97
C GLU A 322 12.31 -0.89 14.21
N GLU A 323 12.23 -0.27 15.40
CA GLU A 323 12.61 -0.90 16.68
C GLU A 323 11.78 -2.17 16.96
N TRP A 324 10.50 -2.16 16.57
CA TRP A 324 9.65 -3.34 16.68
C TRP A 324 10.04 -4.43 15.67
N LEU A 325 10.36 -4.06 14.43
CA LEU A 325 10.75 -4.99 13.38
C LEU A 325 12.07 -5.67 13.71
N GLU A 326 13.09 -4.96 14.20
CA GLU A 326 14.38 -5.55 14.61
C GLU A 326 14.21 -6.72 15.59
N LYS A 327 13.25 -6.61 16.51
CA LYS A 327 12.91 -7.68 17.46
C LYS A 327 12.20 -8.87 16.79
N ILE A 328 11.43 -8.62 15.73
CA ILE A 328 10.55 -9.60 15.09
C ILE A 328 11.24 -10.39 13.99
N ILE A 329 12.02 -9.72 13.14
CA ILE A 329 12.67 -10.35 11.98
C ILE A 329 14.15 -10.69 12.23
N ASP A 330 14.67 -10.49 13.46
CA ASP A 330 16.05 -10.76 13.89
C ASP A 330 17.10 -10.17 12.93
N TYR A 331 16.82 -8.96 12.42
CA TYR A 331 17.79 -8.23 11.60
C TYR A 331 18.88 -7.67 12.51
N LYS A 332 20.00 -8.39 12.60
CA LYS A 332 21.26 -7.85 13.13
C LYS A 332 22.07 -7.40 11.93
N GLY A 333 22.08 -6.10 11.64
CA GLY A 333 22.91 -5.46 10.61
C GLY A 333 24.42 -5.55 10.88
N GLU A 334 24.91 -6.68 11.38
CA GLU A 334 26.32 -6.96 11.55
C GLU A 334 26.86 -7.51 10.23
N ALA A 335 27.64 -6.69 9.54
CA ALA A 335 28.52 -7.13 8.47
C ALA A 335 29.34 -8.33 8.97
N ARG A 336 29.16 -9.50 8.33
CA ARG A 336 30.03 -10.66 8.54
C ARG A 336 31.34 -10.51 7.78
#